data_AF-A0A3S8Y7H2-F1
#
_entry.id   AF-A0A3S8Y7H2-F1
#
_cell.length_a   1.000
_cell.length_b   1.000
_cell.length_c   1.000
_cell.angle_alpha   90.00
_cell.angle_beta   90.00
_cell.angle_gamma   90.00
#
_symmetry.space_group_name_H-M   'P 1'
#
loop_
_entity.id
_entity.type
_entity.pdbx_description
1 polymer ?
#
loop_
_entity_poly.entity_id
_entity_poly.type
_entity_poly.pdbx_seq_one_letter_code
_entity_poly.pdbx_strand_id
1 'polypeptide(L)'
;MSGRRRPGPALGCALIPFRDTFRDTSCETSCGPKKGNARMPEYGAGGFTASGASLTGSTAPEHEDDGSRAVIDVHHHFCAPQWREWGEARGLVNPAALPPWAHWDAESALALMDRAGIATAVLKPMLPARYESSAQLREAITVTLRAAVEAVEAHPGRFFFHTPLFLDDLEVSSWALRHGLDELGAVGVNVTANYGGVYLGDPVYDGIFAELDERSAVVDTHPHNLPSPPSAGIPARPVPGAAARPGAPEAPGAGLPGGPGAAGGTPLGRPGARVPAGGPTAAGGPYGSARPGGPGGATTAGRPGPPGVTVPGVPNFLCDFLLDTTRAAANMIRNRTLDRFPHLSVILPHGGGFLPHIATRLEAFAGSFDPPVEPAVVRDHLHRFYYDTAGPMSPAGTLLATVDPSRILFGSDWPACPADMVTDVAVPALASDPALTPALRRAVNRENALRLMPRLVPA
;
A
#
# COMPACT_ATOMS: atom_id res chain seq x y z
N MET A 1 22.59 60.15 15.19
CA MET A 1 21.77 60.36 13.98
C MET A 1 21.07 59.05 13.64
N SER A 2 19.75 59.11 13.62
CA SER A 2 18.81 58.01 13.40
C SER A 2 18.81 57.56 11.94
N GLY A 3 18.95 56.26 11.69
CA GLY A 3 18.77 55.65 10.36
C GLY A 3 17.65 54.62 10.39
N ARG A 4 16.43 55.07 10.09
CA ARG A 4 15.22 54.25 9.96
C ARG A 4 15.34 53.31 8.76
N ARG A 5 15.12 52.00 8.95
CA ARG A 5 14.73 51.07 7.88
C ARG A 5 13.23 50.79 8.01
N ARG A 6 12.51 50.94 6.90
CA ARG A 6 11.07 50.65 6.76
C ARG A 6 10.87 49.12 6.66
N PRO A 7 9.85 48.52 7.30
CA PRO A 7 9.44 47.15 7.00
C PRO A 7 8.46 47.12 5.80
N GLY A 8 8.66 46.15 4.92
CA GLY A 8 7.74 45.81 3.81
C GLY A 8 6.48 45.08 4.30
N PRO A 9 5.45 44.94 3.44
CA PRO A 9 4.12 44.56 3.88
C PRO A 9 4.01 43.06 4.22
N ALA A 10 3.38 42.79 5.36
CA ALA A 10 2.92 41.47 5.76
C ALA A 10 1.69 41.08 4.91
N LEU A 11 1.78 39.96 4.20
CA LEU A 11 0.62 39.27 3.62
C LEU A 11 -0.05 38.48 4.74
N GLY A 12 -1.20 38.98 5.20
CA GLY A 12 -2.00 38.35 6.24
C GLY A 12 -2.70 37.09 5.72
N CYS A 13 -2.48 35.96 6.41
CA CYS A 13 -3.37 34.82 6.38
C CYS A 13 -4.74 35.23 6.96
N ALA A 14 -5.75 35.32 6.11
CA ALA A 14 -7.14 35.39 6.55
C ALA A 14 -7.57 34.00 7.04
N LEU A 15 -7.60 33.84 8.35
CA LEU A 15 -8.31 32.78 9.06
C LEU A 15 -9.82 32.89 8.73
N ILE A 16 -10.39 31.84 8.11
CA ILE A 16 -11.85 31.67 8.04
C ILE A 16 -12.26 30.83 9.26
N PRO A 17 -13.00 31.39 10.24
CA PRO A 17 -13.49 30.60 11.37
C PRO A 17 -14.67 29.73 10.92
N PHE A 18 -14.51 28.41 11.05
CA PHE A 18 -15.54 27.40 10.82
C PHE A 18 -16.45 27.31 12.07
N ARG A 19 -17.53 28.09 12.09
CA ARG A 19 -18.63 27.93 13.03
C ARG A 19 -19.95 28.33 12.35
N ASP A 20 -20.96 27.50 12.59
CA ASP A 20 -22.38 27.67 12.26
C ASP A 20 -22.86 27.28 10.85
N THR A 21 -23.02 25.97 10.62
CA THR A 21 -24.14 25.43 9.84
C THR A 21 -24.43 23.97 10.23
N PHE A 22 -25.15 23.77 11.34
CA PHE A 22 -25.95 22.57 11.56
C PHE A 22 -27.10 22.93 12.50
N ARG A 23 -28.19 23.45 11.92
CA ARG A 23 -29.54 23.26 12.46
C ARG A 23 -30.58 23.57 11.40
N ASP A 24 -31.59 22.71 11.41
CA ASP A 24 -32.91 22.85 10.81
C ASP A 24 -33.00 22.72 9.29
N THR A 25 -33.32 21.51 8.85
CA THR A 25 -34.57 21.33 8.10
C THR A 25 -35.06 19.90 8.22
N SER A 26 -36.18 19.78 8.92
CA SER A 26 -36.99 18.59 9.07
C SER A 26 -37.41 18.02 7.71
N CYS A 27 -37.30 16.69 7.63
CA CYS A 27 -37.93 15.84 6.64
C CYS A 27 -39.45 16.01 6.72
N GLU A 28 -40.07 16.58 5.69
CA GLU A 28 -41.47 16.29 5.35
C GLU A 28 -41.57 15.95 3.87
N THR A 29 -41.81 14.67 3.64
CA THR A 29 -42.28 14.07 2.39
C THR A 29 -43.64 14.63 1.98
N SER A 30 -43.75 15.16 0.76
CA SER A 30 -45.00 15.02 -0.01
C SER A 30 -44.72 14.81 -1.50
N CYS A 31 -45.17 13.65 -1.99
CA CYS A 31 -45.27 13.31 -3.39
C CYS A 31 -46.48 14.03 -4.02
N GLY A 32 -46.33 14.54 -5.24
CA GLY A 32 -47.43 14.97 -6.09
C GLY A 32 -46.96 15.27 -7.53
N PRO A 33 -47.58 14.70 -8.59
CA PRO A 33 -47.06 14.75 -9.95
C PRO A 33 -47.61 15.95 -10.73
N LYS A 34 -46.81 16.53 -11.65
CA LYS A 34 -47.35 17.42 -12.70
C LYS A 34 -46.75 17.11 -14.07
N LYS A 35 -47.65 16.74 -14.98
CA LYS A 35 -47.50 16.61 -16.43
C LYS A 35 -47.31 18.00 -17.07
N GLY A 36 -46.53 18.09 -18.13
CA GLY A 36 -46.47 19.27 -19.01
C GLY A 36 -45.60 19.04 -20.24
N ASN A 37 -46.26 18.80 -21.38
CA ASN A 37 -45.68 18.70 -22.73
C ASN A 37 -45.07 20.03 -23.21
N ALA A 38 -43.92 19.99 -23.87
CA ALA A 38 -43.53 20.87 -24.99
C ALA A 38 -42.27 20.29 -25.68
N ARG A 39 -42.43 19.58 -26.79
CA ARG A 39 -42.19 20.01 -28.19
C ARG A 39 -40.73 20.40 -28.52
N MET A 40 -40.07 19.48 -29.22
CA MET A 40 -38.86 19.65 -30.03
C MET A 40 -39.15 20.55 -31.25
N PRO A 41 -38.15 21.28 -31.78
CA PRO A 41 -38.13 21.69 -33.17
C PRO A 41 -37.14 20.85 -34.00
N GLU A 42 -37.54 20.67 -35.24
CA GLU A 42 -36.98 19.82 -36.29
C GLU A 42 -35.69 20.36 -36.92
N TYR A 43 -34.98 19.43 -37.54
CA TYR A 43 -33.88 19.62 -38.48
C TYR A 43 -34.32 20.40 -39.72
N GLY A 44 -33.62 21.49 -40.02
CA GLY A 44 -33.69 22.20 -41.28
C GLY A 44 -32.36 22.09 -42.04
N ALA A 45 -32.39 21.41 -43.18
CA ALA A 45 -31.30 21.37 -44.15
C ALA A 45 -31.21 22.70 -44.92
N GLY A 46 -30.00 23.21 -45.14
CA GLY A 46 -29.78 24.42 -45.92
C GLY A 46 -28.32 24.66 -46.30
N GLY A 47 -27.97 24.27 -47.54
CA GLY A 47 -27.25 25.10 -48.51
C GLY A 47 -25.84 25.63 -48.21
N PHE A 48 -24.88 25.10 -48.96
CA PHE A 48 -23.52 25.61 -49.21
C PHE A 48 -23.42 27.11 -49.55
N THR A 49 -22.43 27.80 -48.98
CA THR A 49 -21.60 28.78 -49.69
C THR A 49 -20.16 28.70 -49.18
N ALA A 50 -19.23 28.37 -50.09
CA ALA A 50 -17.80 28.41 -49.85
C ALA A 50 -17.28 29.86 -49.97
N SER A 51 -16.63 30.36 -48.93
CA SER A 51 -15.72 31.50 -49.02
C SER A 51 -14.40 31.10 -48.39
N GLY A 52 -13.37 31.04 -49.23
CA GLY A 52 -12.00 30.80 -48.81
C GLY A 52 -11.47 31.99 -48.03
N ALA A 53 -11.06 31.73 -46.80
CA ALA A 53 -10.14 32.56 -46.06
C ALA A 53 -8.96 31.68 -45.66
N SER A 54 -7.81 31.96 -46.27
CA SER A 54 -6.52 31.44 -45.83
C SER A 54 -6.20 32.10 -44.50
N LEU A 55 -6.23 31.32 -43.42
CA LEU A 55 -5.64 31.69 -42.15
C LEU A 55 -4.46 30.76 -41.90
N THR A 56 -3.29 31.36 -42.06
CA THR A 56 -1.99 30.89 -41.63
C THR A 56 -2.00 30.48 -40.15
N GLY A 57 -1.39 29.32 -39.85
CA GLY A 57 -0.92 28.98 -38.51
C GLY A 57 -1.96 28.42 -37.55
N SER A 58 -2.50 27.23 -37.84
CA SER A 58 -3.04 26.37 -36.79
C SER A 58 -1.86 25.76 -36.02
N THR A 59 -1.45 26.38 -34.92
CA THR A 59 -0.79 25.61 -33.87
C THR A 59 -1.81 24.56 -33.42
N ALA A 60 -1.53 23.28 -33.66
CA ALA A 60 -2.28 22.22 -33.01
C ALA A 60 -2.36 22.55 -31.51
N PRO A 61 -3.50 22.33 -30.83
CA PRO A 61 -3.51 22.47 -29.39
C PRO A 61 -2.37 21.60 -28.86
N GLU A 62 -1.45 22.20 -28.11
CA GLU A 62 -0.52 21.42 -27.30
C GLU A 62 -1.42 20.49 -26.50
N HIS A 63 -1.37 19.20 -26.84
CA HIS A 63 -2.08 18.19 -26.08
C HIS A 63 -1.35 18.22 -24.73
N GLU A 64 -1.88 18.97 -23.76
CA GLU A 64 -1.36 18.95 -22.40
C GLU A 64 -1.31 17.48 -22.01
N ASP A 65 -0.09 16.97 -21.79
CA ASP A 65 0.12 15.61 -21.32
C ASP A 65 -0.70 15.47 -20.04
N ASP A 66 -1.75 14.67 -20.05
CA ASP A 66 -2.61 14.46 -18.89
C ASP A 66 -1.96 13.53 -17.86
N GLY A 67 -0.70 13.13 -18.11
CA GLY A 67 0.05 12.18 -17.30
C GLY A 67 -0.26 10.73 -17.66
N SER A 68 -1.08 10.46 -18.68
CA SER A 68 -1.39 9.10 -19.14
C SER A 68 -0.22 8.42 -19.84
N ARG A 69 0.83 9.18 -20.20
CA ARG A 69 2.02 8.68 -20.86
C ARG A 69 3.23 8.87 -19.95
N ALA A 70 4.05 7.83 -19.86
CA ALA A 70 5.27 7.78 -19.07
C ALA A 70 5.08 7.70 -17.55
N VAL A 71 4.16 6.85 -17.11
CA VAL A 71 3.94 6.54 -15.68
C VAL A 71 5.18 5.88 -15.06
N ILE A 72 5.49 6.23 -13.82
CA ILE A 72 6.52 5.59 -12.98
C ILE A 72 5.82 4.77 -11.91
N ASP A 73 5.99 3.46 -11.98
CA ASP A 73 5.50 2.49 -11.01
C ASP A 73 6.53 2.29 -9.90
N VAL A 74 6.25 2.79 -8.70
CA VAL A 74 7.14 2.62 -7.53
C VAL A 74 6.87 1.34 -6.75
N HIS A 75 5.86 0.56 -7.13
CA HIS A 75 5.42 -0.63 -6.41
C HIS A 75 5.29 -1.82 -7.37
N HIS A 76 6.44 -2.37 -7.76
CA HIS A 76 6.54 -3.47 -8.70
C HIS A 76 7.28 -4.65 -8.06
N HIS A 77 6.57 -5.71 -7.69
CA HIS A 77 7.19 -6.88 -7.07
C HIS A 77 8.12 -7.60 -8.03
N PHE A 78 9.30 -7.97 -7.53
CA PHE A 78 10.34 -8.63 -8.29
C PHE A 78 10.83 -9.88 -7.57
N CYS A 79 10.48 -11.05 -8.10
CA CYS A 79 10.99 -12.33 -7.63
C CYS A 79 11.90 -12.90 -8.72
N ALA A 80 13.21 -12.69 -8.56
CA ALA A 80 14.19 -12.99 -9.60
C ALA A 80 14.09 -14.45 -10.07
N PRO A 81 14.02 -14.71 -11.40
CA PRO A 81 14.11 -16.07 -11.94
C PRO A 81 15.33 -16.84 -11.40
N GLN A 82 16.49 -16.17 -11.36
CA GLN A 82 17.76 -16.69 -10.86
C GLN A 82 17.69 -17.06 -9.37
N TRP A 83 16.94 -16.29 -8.56
CA TRP A 83 16.71 -16.63 -7.15
C TRP A 83 15.83 -17.87 -7.00
N ARG A 84 14.80 -18.03 -7.85
CA ARG A 84 13.94 -19.22 -7.84
C ARG A 84 14.72 -20.48 -8.16
N GLU A 85 15.54 -20.43 -9.21
CA GLU A 85 16.45 -21.53 -9.61
C GLU A 85 17.47 -21.84 -8.51
N TRP A 86 18.11 -20.80 -7.95
CA TRP A 86 19.07 -20.93 -6.86
C TRP A 86 18.44 -21.57 -5.61
N GLY A 87 17.22 -21.17 -5.27
CA GLY A 87 16.48 -21.67 -4.12
C GLY A 87 15.99 -23.10 -4.32
N GLU A 88 15.53 -23.46 -5.52
CA GLU A 88 15.14 -24.83 -5.88
C GLU A 88 16.35 -25.78 -5.78
N ALA A 89 17.50 -25.39 -6.35
CA ALA A 89 18.73 -26.16 -6.30
C ALA A 89 19.23 -26.44 -4.88
N ARG A 90 18.82 -25.62 -3.90
CA ARG A 90 19.15 -25.76 -2.46
C ARG A 90 18.01 -26.35 -1.64
N GLY A 91 16.90 -26.74 -2.27
CA GLY A 91 15.71 -27.26 -1.58
C GLY A 91 15.01 -26.24 -0.68
N LEU A 92 15.25 -24.94 -0.87
CA LEU A 92 14.64 -23.86 -0.08
C LEU A 92 13.23 -23.51 -0.56
N VAL A 93 12.95 -23.73 -1.84
CA VAL A 93 11.64 -23.51 -2.46
C VAL A 93 11.31 -24.65 -3.40
N ASN A 94 10.01 -24.88 -3.59
CA ASN A 94 9.49 -25.68 -4.70
C ASN A 94 8.81 -24.71 -5.67
N PRO A 95 9.35 -24.50 -6.88
CA PRO A 95 8.78 -23.55 -7.83
C PRO A 95 7.32 -23.81 -8.19
N ALA A 96 6.88 -25.08 -8.20
CA ALA A 96 5.48 -25.42 -8.48
C ALA A 96 4.52 -25.07 -7.33
N ALA A 97 5.05 -24.86 -6.12
CA ALA A 97 4.28 -24.45 -4.95
C ALA A 97 4.39 -22.95 -4.66
N LEU A 98 5.21 -22.22 -5.42
CA LEU A 98 5.27 -20.78 -5.30
C LEU A 98 3.95 -20.15 -5.79
N PRO A 99 3.52 -19.06 -5.16
CA PRO A 99 2.33 -18.35 -5.60
C PRO A 99 2.57 -17.70 -6.97
N PRO A 100 1.52 -17.48 -7.79
CA PRO A 100 1.66 -16.93 -9.15
C PRO A 100 2.49 -15.64 -9.23
N TRP A 101 2.39 -14.77 -8.22
CA TRP A 101 3.14 -13.52 -8.16
C TRP A 101 4.67 -13.70 -8.00
N ALA A 102 5.14 -14.88 -7.60
CA ALA A 102 6.57 -15.16 -7.52
C ALA A 102 7.18 -15.49 -8.90
N HIS A 103 6.36 -15.66 -9.94
CA HIS A 103 6.80 -16.00 -11.29
C HIS A 103 6.98 -14.73 -12.14
N TRP A 104 7.83 -13.83 -11.66
CA TRP A 104 8.22 -12.64 -12.44
C TRP A 104 9.11 -13.06 -13.62
N ASP A 105 8.89 -12.42 -14.77
CA ASP A 105 9.78 -12.42 -15.94
C ASP A 105 9.70 -11.06 -16.65
N ALA A 106 10.78 -10.69 -17.33
CA ALA A 106 10.93 -9.37 -17.94
C ALA A 106 9.98 -9.15 -19.13
N GLU A 107 9.67 -10.20 -19.91
CA GLU A 107 8.79 -10.10 -21.07
C GLU A 107 7.36 -9.76 -20.64
N SER A 108 6.84 -10.51 -19.66
CA SER A 108 5.53 -10.27 -19.07
C SER A 108 5.45 -8.90 -18.39
N ALA A 109 6.51 -8.49 -17.69
CA ALA A 109 6.60 -7.17 -17.05
C ALA A 109 6.52 -6.04 -18.08
N LEU A 110 7.33 -6.11 -19.14
CA LEU A 110 7.33 -5.11 -20.22
C LEU A 110 5.99 -5.09 -20.97
N ALA A 111 5.41 -6.26 -21.26
CA ALA A 111 4.11 -6.35 -21.91
C ALA A 111 2.99 -5.73 -21.06
N LEU A 112 2.99 -5.94 -19.74
CA LEU A 112 2.10 -5.23 -18.83
C LEU A 112 2.35 -3.72 -18.90
N MET A 113 3.60 -3.31 -18.72
CA MET A 113 3.99 -1.91 -18.66
C MET A 113 3.54 -1.15 -19.91
N ASP A 114 3.76 -1.73 -21.08
CA ASP A 114 3.36 -1.14 -22.37
C ASP A 114 1.83 -1.02 -22.49
N ARG A 115 1.07 -2.03 -22.03
CA ARG A 115 -0.40 -1.96 -21.99
C ARG A 115 -0.94 -0.94 -20.99
N ALA A 116 -0.26 -0.78 -19.86
CA ALA A 116 -0.66 0.09 -18.76
C ALA A 116 -0.15 1.55 -18.90
N GLY A 117 0.69 1.85 -19.89
CA GLY A 117 1.33 3.16 -20.04
C GLY A 117 2.48 3.44 -19.04
N ILE A 118 2.99 2.39 -18.40
CA ILE A 118 4.11 2.46 -17.44
C ILE A 118 5.43 2.52 -18.22
N ALA A 119 6.10 3.66 -18.16
CA ALA A 119 7.43 3.80 -18.76
C ALA A 119 8.51 3.15 -17.91
N THR A 120 8.42 3.30 -16.58
CA THR A 120 9.47 2.89 -15.65
C THR A 120 8.86 2.17 -14.46
N ALA A 121 9.46 1.04 -14.06
CA ALA A 121 9.09 0.31 -12.86
C ALA A 121 10.29 0.21 -11.90
N VAL A 122 10.05 0.48 -10.62
CA VAL A 122 11.01 0.27 -9.54
C VAL A 122 10.76 -1.10 -8.94
N LEU A 123 11.65 -2.03 -9.26
CA LEU A 123 11.62 -3.41 -8.82
C LEU A 123 11.81 -3.48 -7.30
N LYS A 124 10.92 -4.22 -6.65
CA LYS A 124 10.89 -4.49 -5.22
C LYS A 124 11.25 -5.96 -4.97
N PRO A 125 12.53 -6.29 -4.72
CA PRO A 125 12.97 -7.66 -4.46
C PRO A 125 12.15 -8.38 -3.39
N MET A 126 11.55 -9.51 -3.78
CA MET A 126 10.83 -10.43 -2.92
C MET A 126 11.58 -11.76 -2.86
N LEU A 127 11.89 -12.20 -1.65
CA LEU A 127 12.69 -13.41 -1.40
C LEU A 127 11.92 -14.40 -0.52
N PRO A 128 10.81 -14.98 -1.01
CA PRO A 128 9.88 -15.76 -0.21
C PRO A 128 10.40 -17.18 0.08
N ALA A 129 11.48 -17.30 0.85
CA ALA A 129 12.00 -18.54 1.40
C ALA A 129 12.32 -18.39 2.89
N ARG A 130 12.72 -19.48 3.54
CA ARG A 130 13.33 -19.46 4.87
C ARG A 130 14.83 -19.65 4.71
N TYR A 131 15.59 -18.82 5.42
CA TYR A 131 17.04 -18.89 5.41
C TYR A 131 17.53 -19.40 6.77
N GLU A 132 18.45 -20.35 6.74
CA GLU A 132 18.99 -21.01 7.92
C GLU A 132 20.15 -20.22 8.55
N SER A 133 20.76 -19.32 7.78
CA SER A 133 21.88 -18.50 8.23
C SER A 133 21.94 -17.16 7.51
N SER A 134 22.63 -16.20 8.14
CA SER A 134 22.94 -14.90 7.55
C SER A 134 23.75 -15.04 6.25
N ALA A 135 24.63 -16.04 6.16
CA ALA A 135 25.41 -16.31 4.94
C ALA A 135 24.50 -16.75 3.78
N GLN A 136 23.56 -17.64 4.04
CA GLN A 136 22.59 -18.09 3.04
C GLN A 136 21.67 -16.96 2.59
N LEU A 137 21.24 -16.10 3.52
CA LEU A 137 20.45 -14.91 3.20
C LEU A 137 21.25 -13.90 2.35
N ARG A 138 22.53 -13.65 2.68
CA ARG A 138 23.41 -12.79 1.86
C ARG A 138 23.60 -13.34 0.46
N GLU A 139 23.75 -14.65 0.30
CA GLU A 139 23.83 -15.29 -1.01
C GLU A 139 22.54 -15.08 -1.81
N ALA A 140 21.38 -15.30 -1.17
CA ALA A 140 20.08 -15.08 -1.81
C ALA A 140 19.89 -13.63 -2.27
N ILE A 141 20.25 -12.65 -1.43
CA ILE A 141 20.22 -11.22 -1.78
C ILE A 141 21.16 -10.93 -2.95
N THR A 142 22.38 -11.49 -2.93
CA THR A 142 23.38 -11.30 -4.00
C THR A 142 22.85 -11.78 -5.35
N VAL A 143 22.23 -12.97 -5.38
CA VAL A 143 21.64 -13.53 -6.60
C VAL A 143 20.49 -12.65 -7.11
N THR A 144 19.60 -12.21 -6.21
CA THR A 144 18.47 -11.37 -6.57
C THR A 144 18.90 -9.99 -7.08
N LEU A 145 19.85 -9.33 -6.42
CA LEU A 145 20.32 -8.01 -6.84
C LEU A 145 21.10 -8.06 -8.15
N ARG A 146 21.87 -9.12 -8.39
CA ARG A 146 22.50 -9.34 -9.71
C ARG A 146 21.46 -9.44 -10.82
N ALA A 147 20.40 -10.22 -10.60
CA ALA A 147 19.30 -10.33 -11.55
C ALA A 147 18.58 -9.01 -11.78
N ALA A 148 18.42 -8.18 -10.73
CA ALA A 148 17.85 -6.84 -10.86
C ALA A 148 18.75 -5.92 -11.71
N VAL A 149 20.07 -5.93 -11.48
CA VAL A 149 21.04 -5.19 -12.30
C VAL A 149 20.99 -5.65 -13.76
N GLU A 150 20.96 -6.96 -14.01
CA GLU A 150 20.83 -7.51 -15.37
C GLU A 150 19.55 -7.01 -16.07
N ALA A 151 18.42 -6.92 -15.35
CA ALA A 151 17.18 -6.37 -15.89
C ALA A 151 17.29 -4.86 -16.22
N VAL A 152 17.95 -4.07 -15.38
CA VAL A 152 18.21 -2.64 -15.62
C VAL A 152 19.13 -2.45 -16.84
N GLU A 153 20.20 -3.22 -16.94
CA GLU A 153 21.16 -3.13 -18.05
C GLU A 153 20.54 -3.59 -19.38
N ALA A 154 19.72 -4.63 -19.37
CA ALA A 154 19.02 -5.13 -20.56
C ALA A 154 17.93 -4.18 -21.06
N HIS A 155 17.32 -3.40 -20.15
CA HIS A 155 16.24 -2.46 -20.48
C HIS A 155 16.44 -1.09 -19.83
N PRO A 156 17.43 -0.30 -20.29
CA PRO A 156 17.77 0.99 -19.69
C PRO A 156 16.57 1.93 -19.59
N GLY A 157 16.35 2.50 -18.41
CA GLY A 157 15.24 3.42 -18.12
C GLY A 157 13.87 2.76 -17.95
N ARG A 158 13.71 1.47 -18.28
CA ARG A 158 12.47 0.71 -18.02
C ARG A 158 12.44 0.18 -16.60
N PHE A 159 13.58 -0.25 -16.07
CA PHE A 159 13.69 -0.77 -14.72
C PHE A 159 14.68 0.01 -13.87
N PHE A 160 14.35 0.15 -12.59
CA PHE A 160 15.24 0.47 -11.49
C PHE A 160 14.94 -0.51 -10.36
N PHE A 161 15.69 -0.51 -9.25
CA PHE A 161 15.43 -1.46 -8.16
C PHE A 161 15.71 -0.88 -6.78
N HIS A 162 15.02 -1.45 -5.79
CA HIS A 162 15.32 -1.32 -4.38
C HIS A 162 16.23 -2.45 -3.90
N THR A 163 16.94 -2.24 -2.79
CA THR A 163 17.61 -3.33 -2.06
C THR A 163 16.75 -3.81 -0.89
N PRO A 164 16.61 -5.12 -0.65
CA PRO A 164 15.74 -5.64 0.40
C PRO A 164 16.38 -5.54 1.79
N LEU A 165 15.57 -5.22 2.80
CA LEU A 165 15.94 -5.28 4.22
C LEU A 165 15.18 -6.37 4.96
N PHE A 166 15.85 -6.96 5.96
CA PHE A 166 15.37 -8.05 6.79
C PHE A 166 15.45 -7.64 8.26
N LEU A 167 14.30 -7.34 8.85
CA LEU A 167 14.18 -6.83 10.21
C LEU A 167 14.61 -7.83 11.31
N ASP A 168 14.78 -9.10 10.97
CA ASP A 168 15.26 -10.15 11.85
C ASP A 168 16.78 -10.38 11.77
N ASP A 169 17.43 -9.75 10.80
CA ASP A 169 18.87 -9.79 10.59
C ASP A 169 19.42 -8.40 10.21
N LEU A 170 19.59 -7.56 11.22
CA LEU A 170 20.05 -6.18 11.04
C LEU A 170 21.50 -6.10 10.53
N GLU A 171 22.33 -7.10 10.82
CA GLU A 171 23.69 -7.16 10.29
C GLU A 171 23.67 -7.43 8.77
N VAL A 172 22.83 -8.36 8.32
CA VAL A 172 22.63 -8.59 6.88
C VAL A 172 21.97 -7.38 6.21
N SER A 173 21.02 -6.73 6.88
CA SER A 173 20.40 -5.50 6.36
C SER A 173 21.41 -4.37 6.18
N SER A 174 22.28 -4.10 7.17
CA SER A 174 23.36 -3.11 7.07
C SER A 174 24.34 -3.44 5.94
N TRP A 175 24.66 -4.74 5.75
CA TRP A 175 25.44 -5.17 4.59
C TRP A 175 24.69 -4.93 3.26
N ALA A 176 23.40 -5.25 3.18
CA ALA A 176 22.59 -5.10 1.98
C ALA A 176 22.36 -3.62 1.60
N LEU A 177 22.39 -2.70 2.58
CA LEU A 177 22.41 -1.26 2.32
C LEU A 177 23.67 -0.86 1.55
N ARG A 178 24.85 -1.20 2.08
CA ARG A 178 26.13 -0.88 1.42
C ARG A 178 26.21 -1.49 0.03
N HIS A 179 25.91 -2.78 -0.07
CA HIS A 179 25.98 -3.49 -1.34
C HIS A 179 24.94 -2.96 -2.36
N GLY A 180 23.68 -2.80 -1.95
CA GLY A 180 22.61 -2.38 -2.86
C GLY A 180 22.65 -0.90 -3.23
N LEU A 181 22.66 -0.01 -2.24
CA LEU A 181 22.57 1.44 -2.46
C LEU A 181 23.91 2.02 -2.93
N ASP A 182 25.00 1.69 -2.23
CA ASP A 182 26.29 2.36 -2.43
C ASP A 182 27.07 1.76 -3.61
N GLU A 183 27.00 0.44 -3.82
CA GLU A 183 27.77 -0.26 -4.86
C GLU A 183 26.97 -0.54 -6.14
N LEU A 184 25.74 -1.06 -6.02
CA LEU A 184 24.94 -1.50 -7.18
C LEU A 184 23.99 -0.44 -7.73
N GLY A 185 23.80 0.67 -7.02
CA GLY A 185 23.01 1.80 -7.50
C GLY A 185 21.50 1.65 -7.33
N ALA A 186 21.04 0.86 -6.36
CA ALA A 186 19.64 0.84 -5.96
C ALA A 186 19.14 2.26 -5.63
N VAL A 187 17.87 2.52 -5.93
CA VAL A 187 17.25 3.85 -5.75
C VAL A 187 16.53 4.02 -4.40
N GLY A 188 16.57 2.98 -3.58
CA GLY A 188 15.95 2.95 -2.25
C GLY A 188 15.99 1.54 -1.68
N VAL A 189 15.20 1.30 -0.64
CA VAL A 189 15.11 0.00 0.03
C VAL A 189 13.67 -0.47 0.12
N ASN A 190 13.46 -1.78 0.15
CA ASN A 190 12.17 -2.35 0.46
C ASN A 190 12.20 -3.17 1.76
N VAL A 191 11.16 -3.02 2.59
CA VAL A 191 11.11 -3.64 3.92
C VAL A 191 9.69 -3.98 4.33
N THR A 192 9.51 -5.04 5.13
CA THR A 192 8.19 -5.35 5.70
C THR A 192 7.78 -4.34 6.77
N ALA A 193 6.48 -4.11 6.92
CA ALA A 193 5.90 -3.18 7.90
C ALA A 193 6.19 -3.57 9.37
N ASN A 194 6.41 -4.87 9.61
CA ASN A 194 6.84 -5.41 10.90
C ASN A 194 7.60 -6.73 10.72
N TYR A 195 8.28 -7.18 11.78
CA TYR A 195 8.70 -8.56 11.93
C TYR A 195 8.41 -9.05 13.34
N GLY A 196 7.70 -10.18 13.44
CA GLY A 196 7.33 -10.77 14.73
C GLY A 196 6.48 -9.86 15.62
N GLY A 197 5.75 -8.91 15.03
CA GLY A 197 4.96 -7.91 15.76
C GLY A 197 5.73 -6.67 16.23
N VAL A 198 7.03 -6.60 15.94
CA VAL A 198 7.82 -5.39 16.14
C VAL A 198 7.78 -4.57 14.85
N TYR A 199 7.14 -3.40 14.93
CA TYR A 199 6.91 -2.51 13.78
C TYR A 199 8.09 -1.57 13.54
N LEU A 200 8.18 -1.04 12.31
CA LEU A 200 9.29 -0.21 11.83
C LEU A 200 9.68 0.99 12.71
N GLY A 201 8.73 1.58 13.44
CA GLY A 201 9.03 2.72 14.30
C GLY A 201 9.63 2.36 15.66
N ASP A 202 9.74 1.07 15.98
CA ASP A 202 10.30 0.61 17.26
C ASP A 202 11.79 0.98 17.38
N PRO A 203 12.25 1.51 18.53
CA PRO A 203 13.65 1.90 18.73
C PRO A 203 14.69 0.81 18.47
N VAL A 204 14.30 -0.46 18.47
CA VAL A 204 15.19 -1.57 18.11
C VAL A 204 15.78 -1.43 16.69
N TYR A 205 15.08 -0.72 15.80
CA TYR A 205 15.52 -0.46 14.43
C TYR A 205 16.24 0.88 14.27
N ASP A 206 16.46 1.64 15.35
CA ASP A 206 17.08 2.97 15.26
C ASP A 206 18.49 2.93 14.61
N GLY A 207 19.25 1.85 14.81
CA GLY A 207 20.56 1.69 14.18
C GLY A 207 20.50 1.62 12.65
N ILE A 208 19.62 0.78 12.10
CA ILE A 208 19.48 0.67 10.63
C ILE A 208 18.78 1.90 10.04
N PHE A 209 17.87 2.54 10.79
CA PHE A 209 17.24 3.79 10.38
C PHE A 209 18.22 4.96 10.36
N ALA A 210 19.21 5.00 11.26
CA ALA A 210 20.29 5.96 11.21
C ALA A 210 21.14 5.79 9.93
N GLU A 211 21.51 4.56 9.57
CA GLU A 211 22.25 4.27 8.33
C GLU A 211 21.47 4.70 7.06
N LEU A 212 20.15 4.52 7.07
CA LEU A 212 19.26 4.98 6.00
C LEU A 212 19.14 6.51 5.96
N ASP A 213 19.05 7.16 7.11
CA ASP A 213 18.90 8.63 7.23
C ASP A 213 20.14 9.35 6.73
N GLU A 214 21.34 8.84 7.05
CA GLU A 214 22.62 9.33 6.53
C GLU A 214 22.67 9.35 5.00
N ARG A 215 21.91 8.46 4.35
CA ARG A 215 21.80 8.34 2.88
C ARG A 215 20.61 9.10 2.30
N SER A 216 19.79 9.75 3.14
CA SER A 216 18.48 10.30 2.74
C SER A 216 17.64 9.27 1.98
N ALA A 217 17.69 8.02 2.44
CA ALA A 217 17.17 6.89 1.68
C ALA A 217 15.64 6.91 1.56
N VAL A 218 15.15 6.38 0.44
CA VAL A 218 13.74 6.05 0.24
C VAL A 218 13.47 4.65 0.81
N VAL A 219 12.54 4.56 1.75
CA VAL A 219 12.10 3.32 2.40
C VAL A 219 10.71 2.98 1.91
N ASP A 220 10.64 2.01 1.01
CA ASP A 220 9.38 1.46 0.51
C ASP A 220 8.91 0.31 1.42
N THR A 221 7.86 0.59 2.19
CA THR A 221 7.32 -0.39 3.14
C THR A 221 6.35 -1.35 2.44
N HIS A 222 6.19 -2.55 2.99
CA HIS A 222 5.20 -3.50 2.48
C HIS A 222 4.50 -4.24 3.62
N PRO A 223 3.17 -4.34 3.61
CA PRO A 223 2.47 -5.10 4.63
C PRO A 223 2.75 -6.58 4.54
N HIS A 224 2.40 -7.29 5.60
CA HIS A 224 2.23 -8.72 5.55
C HIS A 224 1.06 -9.12 6.46
N ASN A 225 0.86 -10.43 6.65
CA ASN A 225 -0.06 -10.95 7.67
C ASN A 225 0.17 -10.24 9.00
N LEU A 226 -0.94 -9.82 9.60
CA LEU A 226 -0.92 -9.21 10.92
C LEU A 226 -0.21 -10.14 11.91
N PRO A 227 0.54 -9.60 12.87
CA PRO A 227 1.16 -10.41 13.90
C PRO A 227 0.07 -11.00 14.82
N SER A 228 0.11 -12.32 15.03
CA SER A 228 -0.57 -12.97 16.16
C SER A 228 0.31 -12.96 17.41
N PRO A 229 -0.29 -13.06 18.61
CA PRO A 229 0.45 -13.50 19.79
C PRO A 229 1.20 -14.80 19.48
N PRO A 230 2.39 -15.05 20.08
CA PRO A 230 3.10 -16.30 19.87
C PRO A 230 2.19 -17.49 20.17
N SER A 231 1.81 -18.25 19.15
CA SER A 231 1.20 -19.56 19.35
C SER A 231 2.28 -20.45 19.98
N ALA A 232 1.98 -21.09 21.11
CA ALA A 232 2.87 -22.07 21.72
C ALA A 232 3.26 -23.14 20.66
N GLY A 233 4.52 -23.12 20.20
CA GLY A 233 5.05 -24.17 19.34
C GLY A 233 5.64 -23.78 17.97
N ILE A 234 5.68 -22.50 17.57
CA ILE A 234 6.43 -22.11 16.36
C ILE A 234 7.58 -21.15 16.73
N PRO A 235 8.84 -21.60 16.74
CA PRO A 235 9.97 -20.72 17.00
C PRO A 235 10.16 -19.76 15.81
N ALA A 236 9.87 -18.47 16.01
CA ALA A 236 10.40 -17.42 15.16
C ALA A 236 11.85 -17.14 15.58
N ARG A 237 12.73 -16.77 14.64
CA ARG A 237 14.03 -16.19 15.02
C ARG A 237 13.73 -14.96 15.88
N PRO A 238 14.25 -14.88 17.12
CA PRO A 238 13.91 -13.80 18.03
C PRO A 238 14.28 -12.47 17.37
N VAL A 239 13.39 -11.48 17.49
CA VAL A 239 13.71 -10.10 17.07
C VAL A 239 14.96 -9.68 17.85
N PRO A 240 16.06 -9.28 17.18
CA PRO A 240 17.26 -8.84 17.88
C PRO A 240 16.91 -7.76 18.89
N GLY A 241 17.30 -7.88 20.17
CA GLY A 241 17.06 -6.86 21.19
C GLY A 241 15.64 -6.80 21.78
N ALA A 242 14.69 -7.61 21.33
CA ALA A 242 13.35 -7.72 21.96
C ALA A 242 13.41 -8.58 23.22
N ALA A 243 14.07 -8.10 24.27
CA ALA A 243 13.81 -8.62 25.60
C ALA A 243 12.33 -8.34 25.96
N ALA A 244 11.64 -9.31 26.56
CA ALA A 244 10.33 -9.09 27.13
C ALA A 244 10.42 -7.87 28.06
N ARG A 245 9.67 -6.81 27.76
CA ARG A 245 9.58 -5.64 28.66
C ARG A 245 9.11 -6.16 30.02
N PRO A 246 9.88 -5.97 31.12
CA PRO A 246 9.39 -6.32 32.44
C PRO A 246 8.22 -5.39 32.76
N GLY A 247 7.02 -5.95 32.97
CA GLY A 247 5.86 -5.18 33.45
C GLY A 247 4.60 -5.19 32.59
N ALA A 248 4.46 -6.05 31.58
CA ALA A 248 3.13 -6.35 31.08
C ALA A 248 2.37 -7.11 32.19
N PRO A 249 1.26 -6.58 32.75
CA PRO A 249 0.46 -7.35 33.69
C PRO A 249 -0.07 -8.58 32.94
N GLU A 250 0.10 -9.76 33.52
CA GLU A 250 -0.63 -10.95 33.09
C GLU A 250 -2.11 -10.56 33.02
N ALA A 251 -2.73 -10.74 31.86
CA ALA A 251 -4.16 -10.55 31.73
C ALA A 251 -4.84 -11.46 32.77
N PRO A 252 -5.63 -10.92 33.72
CA PRO A 252 -6.30 -11.76 34.69
C PRO A 252 -7.23 -12.70 33.93
N GLY A 253 -7.03 -14.01 34.11
CA GLY A 253 -7.86 -15.03 33.52
C GLY A 253 -9.32 -14.71 33.75
N ALA A 254 -10.12 -14.71 32.68
CA ALA A 254 -11.55 -14.47 32.73
C ALA A 254 -12.24 -15.59 33.53
N GLY A 255 -12.21 -15.47 34.86
CA GLY A 255 -13.12 -16.14 35.77
C GLY A 255 -14.48 -15.45 35.66
N LEU A 256 -15.43 -16.11 35.02
CA LEU A 256 -16.83 -15.70 35.05
C LEU A 256 -17.31 -15.67 36.52
N PRO A 257 -17.90 -14.57 37.02
CA PRO A 257 -18.46 -14.57 38.37
C PRO A 257 -19.76 -15.38 38.38
N GLY A 258 -19.82 -16.37 39.26
CA GLY A 258 -21.03 -17.13 39.55
C GLY A 258 -22.10 -16.27 40.20
N GLY A 259 -23.32 -16.29 39.63
CA GLY A 259 -24.52 -15.81 40.30
C GLY A 259 -25.16 -16.92 41.15
N PRO A 260 -25.76 -16.61 42.32
CA PRO A 260 -26.38 -17.60 43.18
C PRO A 260 -27.77 -18.02 42.64
N GLY A 261 -28.16 -19.23 43.03
CA GLY A 261 -29.20 -20.01 42.36
C GLY A 261 -30.65 -19.64 42.69
N ALA A 262 -31.56 -20.30 41.96
CA ALA A 262 -32.82 -20.77 42.50
C ALA A 262 -33.32 -21.98 41.68
N ALA A 263 -33.87 -22.93 42.43
CA ALA A 263 -34.22 -24.30 42.08
C ALA A 263 -35.35 -24.49 41.04
N GLY A 264 -35.37 -25.68 40.43
CA GLY A 264 -36.60 -26.47 40.33
C GLY A 264 -36.97 -27.01 38.94
N GLY A 265 -37.03 -28.34 38.83
CA GLY A 265 -38.00 -29.02 37.95
C GLY A 265 -37.45 -29.81 36.76
N THR A 266 -37.48 -31.13 36.88
CA THR A 266 -37.12 -32.17 35.89
C THR A 266 -38.24 -32.40 34.83
N PRO A 267 -38.09 -33.32 33.84
CA PRO A 267 -37.95 -33.00 32.41
C PRO A 267 -39.12 -33.51 31.55
N LEU A 268 -39.24 -33.13 30.27
CA LEU A 268 -40.05 -33.89 29.30
C LEU A 268 -39.68 -33.61 27.83
N GLY A 269 -39.41 -34.70 27.08
CA GLY A 269 -39.97 -34.92 25.74
C GLY A 269 -39.20 -34.42 24.51
N ARG A 270 -38.56 -35.35 23.78
CA ARG A 270 -38.49 -35.28 22.30
C ARG A 270 -39.89 -35.47 21.71
N PRO A 271 -40.16 -34.99 20.48
CA PRO A 271 -40.21 -35.93 19.37
C PRO A 271 -39.59 -35.39 18.06
N GLY A 272 -39.19 -36.32 17.20
CA GLY A 272 -38.64 -36.02 15.88
C GLY A 272 -39.71 -35.88 14.79
N ALA A 273 -39.28 -35.40 13.63
CA ALA A 273 -39.94 -35.63 12.35
C ALA A 273 -38.90 -35.52 11.22
N ARG A 274 -39.08 -36.38 10.22
CA ARG A 274 -38.26 -36.58 9.03
C ARG A 274 -39.05 -36.04 7.81
N VAL A 275 -38.41 -36.10 6.63
CA VAL A 275 -38.99 -36.12 5.25
C VAL A 275 -38.97 -34.74 4.53
N PRO A 276 -38.80 -34.62 3.18
CA PRO A 276 -38.01 -35.39 2.19
C PRO A 276 -37.15 -34.54 1.22
N ALA A 277 -36.38 -35.23 0.39
CA ALA A 277 -35.72 -34.71 -0.82
C ALA A 277 -36.69 -34.62 -2.03
N GLY A 278 -36.49 -33.60 -2.87
CA GLY A 278 -37.08 -33.47 -4.21
C GLY A 278 -36.40 -32.35 -5.00
N GLY A 279 -35.75 -32.70 -6.11
CA GLY A 279 -35.24 -31.73 -7.10
C GLY A 279 -36.35 -31.25 -8.06
N PRO A 280 -36.07 -30.22 -8.87
CA PRO A 280 -35.66 -30.52 -10.25
C PRO A 280 -34.49 -29.66 -10.79
N THR A 281 -33.99 -30.12 -11.93
CA THR A 281 -32.85 -29.69 -12.75
C THR A 281 -33.08 -28.42 -13.57
N ALA A 282 -32.05 -27.56 -13.75
CA ALA A 282 -31.39 -27.27 -15.05
C ALA A 282 -30.54 -25.97 -15.07
N ALA A 283 -29.54 -26.00 -15.97
CA ALA A 283 -28.73 -24.91 -16.56
C ALA A 283 -27.47 -24.43 -15.79
N GLY A 284 -26.31 -24.68 -16.41
CA GLY A 284 -24.97 -24.47 -15.85
C GLY A 284 -24.36 -23.08 -16.09
N GLY A 285 -23.41 -22.75 -15.23
CA GLY A 285 -22.47 -21.64 -15.33
C GLY A 285 -21.04 -22.12 -14.99
N PRO A 286 -19.98 -21.42 -15.41
CA PRO A 286 -18.62 -21.95 -15.49
C PRO A 286 -17.85 -21.83 -14.17
N TYR A 287 -18.47 -22.18 -13.04
CA TYR A 287 -17.79 -22.32 -11.76
C TYR A 287 -18.18 -23.66 -11.15
N GLY A 288 -17.44 -24.71 -11.53
CA GLY A 288 -17.53 -26.02 -10.92
C GLY A 288 -17.08 -25.95 -9.46
N SER A 289 -18.04 -26.12 -8.54
CA SER A 289 -17.79 -26.25 -7.11
C SER A 289 -17.05 -27.56 -6.81
N ALA A 290 -15.78 -27.47 -6.44
CA ALA A 290 -15.08 -28.58 -5.78
C ALA A 290 -15.39 -28.55 -4.27
N ARG A 291 -15.88 -29.68 -3.73
CA ARG A 291 -16.08 -29.92 -2.29
C ARG A 291 -14.75 -29.89 -1.52
N PRO A 292 -14.75 -29.58 -0.21
CA PRO A 292 -13.54 -29.43 0.58
C PRO A 292 -12.99 -30.81 0.97
N GLY A 293 -11.73 -31.07 0.61
CA GLY A 293 -10.97 -32.21 1.09
C GLY A 293 -9.54 -31.78 1.43
N GLY A 294 -9.16 -31.91 2.70
CA GLY A 294 -7.77 -32.00 3.17
C GLY A 294 -6.98 -30.68 3.31
N PRO A 295 -6.05 -30.57 4.28
CA PRO A 295 -5.41 -29.32 4.65
C PRO A 295 -4.29 -28.96 3.66
N GLY A 296 -4.61 -28.14 2.68
CA GLY A 296 -3.63 -27.42 1.87
C GLY A 296 -3.42 -26.03 2.47
N GLY A 297 -2.50 -25.92 3.44
CA GLY A 297 -2.04 -24.62 3.92
C GLY A 297 -1.30 -23.92 2.79
N ALA A 298 -1.87 -22.81 2.29
CA ALA A 298 -1.15 -21.89 1.41
C ALA A 298 0.11 -21.41 2.16
N THR A 299 1.27 -21.87 1.71
CA THR A 299 2.57 -21.43 2.21
C THR A 299 2.80 -19.99 1.78
N THR A 300 2.40 -19.06 2.66
CA THR A 300 2.88 -17.67 2.63
C THR A 300 4.35 -17.70 2.99
N ALA A 301 5.20 -17.47 1.99
CA ALA A 301 6.64 -17.61 2.15
C ALA A 301 7.32 -16.22 2.31
N GLY A 302 8.26 -16.16 3.26
CA GLY A 302 8.91 -14.96 3.82
C GLY A 302 8.19 -14.41 5.06
N ARG A 303 8.51 -14.86 6.29
CA ARG A 303 7.66 -14.66 7.49
C ARG A 303 7.91 -13.36 8.28
N PRO A 304 6.85 -12.63 8.63
CA PRO A 304 6.58 -12.00 9.92
C PRO A 304 5.49 -12.78 10.69
N GLY A 305 5.77 -13.11 11.96
CA GLY A 305 4.81 -13.67 12.94
C GLY A 305 4.07 -14.98 12.57
N PRO A 306 3.40 -15.66 13.53
CA PRO A 306 2.22 -16.45 13.18
C PRO A 306 1.15 -15.48 12.64
N PRO A 307 0.38 -15.86 11.60
CA PRO A 307 -0.69 -14.99 11.09
C PRO A 307 -1.66 -14.67 12.22
N GLY A 308 -2.09 -13.40 12.27
CA GLY A 308 -3.19 -12.87 13.08
C GLY A 308 -4.40 -13.78 13.07
N VAL A 309 -5.37 -13.52 13.94
CA VAL A 309 -6.71 -14.12 13.76
C VAL A 309 -7.25 -13.62 12.41
N THR A 310 -7.20 -14.48 11.40
CA THR A 310 -7.71 -14.19 10.07
C THR A 310 -9.22 -14.32 10.07
N VAL A 311 -9.89 -13.60 9.18
CA VAL A 311 -11.33 -13.76 8.96
C VAL A 311 -11.55 -14.94 8.01
N PRO A 312 -12.25 -16.01 8.42
CA PRO A 312 -12.45 -17.18 7.56
C PRO A 312 -13.09 -16.79 6.22
N GLY A 313 -12.44 -17.20 5.12
CA GLY A 313 -12.92 -16.93 3.76
C GLY A 313 -12.57 -15.55 3.20
N VAL A 314 -11.90 -14.68 3.97
CA VAL A 314 -11.44 -13.37 3.50
C VAL A 314 -9.92 -13.39 3.35
N PRO A 315 -9.37 -13.27 2.13
CA PRO A 315 -7.94 -13.16 1.93
C PRO A 315 -7.33 -11.94 2.64
N ASN A 316 -6.15 -12.12 3.24
CA ASN A 316 -5.49 -11.09 4.06
C ASN A 316 -5.17 -9.80 3.29
N PHE A 317 -4.87 -9.90 1.98
CA PHE A 317 -4.57 -8.73 1.16
C PHE A 317 -5.75 -7.76 1.03
N LEU A 318 -7.00 -8.22 1.25
CA LEU A 318 -8.18 -7.36 1.15
C LEU A 318 -8.33 -6.39 2.33
N CYS A 319 -7.90 -6.78 3.54
CA CYS A 319 -8.16 -6.02 4.76
C CYS A 319 -6.95 -5.95 5.69
N ASP A 320 -6.37 -7.11 5.99
CA ASP A 320 -5.32 -7.23 7.01
C ASP A 320 -4.04 -6.54 6.61
N PHE A 321 -3.67 -6.57 5.33
CA PHE A 321 -2.48 -5.89 4.82
C PHE A 321 -2.61 -4.37 4.97
N LEU A 322 -3.77 -3.79 4.64
CA LEU A 322 -4.03 -2.36 4.86
C LEU A 322 -3.96 -2.00 6.35
N LEU A 323 -4.45 -2.89 7.23
CA LEU A 323 -4.32 -2.69 8.67
C LEU A 323 -2.87 -2.78 9.15
N ASP A 324 -2.06 -3.66 8.58
CA ASP A 324 -0.65 -3.80 8.93
C ASP A 324 0.15 -2.53 8.59
N THR A 325 -0.05 -1.97 7.38
CA THR A 325 0.49 -0.66 7.00
C THR A 325 0.03 0.45 7.95
N THR A 326 -1.26 0.45 8.32
CA THR A 326 -1.82 1.43 9.25
C THR A 326 -1.16 1.36 10.62
N ARG A 327 -0.90 0.14 11.13
CA ARG A 327 -0.22 -0.09 12.41
C ARG A 327 1.24 0.34 12.36
N ALA A 328 1.95 0.08 11.26
CA ALA A 328 3.32 0.56 11.07
C ALA A 328 3.38 2.08 11.12
N ALA A 329 2.51 2.78 10.37
CA ALA A 329 2.48 4.23 10.38
C ALA A 329 2.12 4.80 11.76
N ALA A 330 1.10 4.26 12.44
CA ALA A 330 0.74 4.68 13.79
C ALA A 330 1.89 4.43 14.80
N ASN A 331 2.62 3.34 14.66
CA ASN A 331 3.81 3.06 15.47
C ASN A 331 4.94 4.08 15.19
N MET A 332 5.18 4.44 13.94
CA MET A 332 6.17 5.46 13.58
C MET A 332 5.79 6.85 14.08
N ILE A 333 4.51 7.22 14.02
CA ILE A 333 3.98 8.48 14.59
C ILE A 333 4.21 8.50 16.10
N ARG A 334 3.79 7.43 16.80
CA ARG A 334 3.96 7.29 18.26
C ARG A 334 5.42 7.43 18.68
N ASN A 335 6.32 6.78 17.97
CA ASN A 335 7.75 6.79 18.28
C ASN A 335 8.49 7.99 17.67
N ARG A 336 7.77 8.90 17.00
CA ARG A 336 8.34 10.08 16.33
C ARG A 336 9.49 9.73 15.41
N THR A 337 9.38 8.60 14.70
CA THR A 337 10.49 8.00 13.95
C THR A 337 11.04 8.98 12.92
N LEU A 338 10.17 9.67 12.19
CA LEU A 338 10.63 10.64 11.21
C LEU A 338 11.21 11.91 11.85
N ASP A 339 10.89 12.26 13.10
CA ASP A 339 11.55 13.39 13.77
C ASP A 339 12.97 13.04 14.20
N ARG A 340 13.19 11.78 14.58
CA ARG A 340 14.52 11.25 14.91
C ARG A 340 15.38 11.05 13.67
N PHE A 341 14.75 10.72 12.54
CA PHE A 341 15.37 10.47 11.24
C PHE A 341 14.75 11.36 10.17
N PRO A 342 15.12 12.66 10.15
CA PRO A 342 14.42 13.68 9.37
C PRO A 342 14.64 13.62 7.86
N HIS A 343 15.69 12.93 7.40
CA HIS A 343 16.05 12.82 5.99
C HIS A 343 15.43 11.58 5.31
N LEU A 344 14.84 10.67 6.09
CA LEU A 344 14.12 9.52 5.55
C LEU A 344 12.86 9.93 4.79
N SER A 345 12.65 9.28 3.65
CA SER A 345 11.38 9.29 2.93
C SER A 345 10.76 7.91 2.97
N VAL A 346 9.59 7.79 3.59
CA VAL A 346 8.91 6.50 3.78
C VAL A 346 7.67 6.44 2.92
N ILE A 347 7.59 5.44 2.04
CA ILE A 347 6.41 5.15 1.21
C ILE A 347 5.53 4.14 1.95
N LEU A 348 4.28 4.53 2.19
CA LEU A 348 3.24 3.68 2.72
C LEU A 348 2.40 3.14 1.55
N PRO A 349 2.33 1.81 1.37
CA PRO A 349 1.66 1.23 0.21
C PRO A 349 0.14 1.25 0.35
N HIS A 350 -0.54 1.02 -0.77
CA HIS A 350 -2.00 0.85 -0.84
C HIS A 350 -2.74 2.06 -0.26
N GLY A 351 -2.31 3.27 -0.65
CA GLY A 351 -2.84 4.53 -0.13
C GLY A 351 -2.55 4.79 1.35
N GLY A 352 -1.57 4.09 1.93
CA GLY A 352 -1.31 4.11 3.38
C GLY A 352 -2.29 3.27 4.20
N GLY A 353 -2.99 2.33 3.55
CA GLY A 353 -4.03 1.51 4.15
C GLY A 353 -5.19 2.36 4.67
N PHE A 354 -5.53 2.19 5.96
CA PHE A 354 -6.61 2.94 6.59
C PHE A 354 -6.13 4.25 7.23
N LEU A 355 -4.85 4.57 7.22
CA LEU A 355 -4.30 5.74 7.90
C LEU A 355 -5.00 7.06 7.49
N PRO A 356 -5.16 7.39 6.19
CA PRO A 356 -5.96 8.55 5.78
C PRO A 356 -7.38 8.57 6.35
N HIS A 357 -8.05 7.41 6.32
CA HIS A 357 -9.45 7.27 6.76
C HIS A 357 -9.63 7.52 8.26
N ILE A 358 -8.59 7.25 9.07
CA ILE A 358 -8.64 7.39 10.52
C ILE A 358 -7.82 8.59 11.03
N ALA A 359 -7.33 9.47 10.16
CA ALA A 359 -6.48 10.60 10.52
C ALA A 359 -7.07 11.47 11.65
N THR A 360 -8.32 11.91 11.50
CA THR A 360 -9.03 12.71 12.53
C THR A 360 -9.19 11.95 13.84
N ARG A 361 -9.36 10.62 13.78
CA ARG A 361 -9.44 9.77 14.98
C ARG A 361 -8.10 9.72 15.70
N LEU A 362 -7.00 9.50 14.97
CA LEU A 362 -5.66 9.48 15.56
C LEU A 362 -5.31 10.83 16.18
N GLU A 363 -5.68 11.94 15.53
CA GLU A 363 -5.47 13.28 16.06
C GLU A 363 -6.30 13.53 17.33
N ALA A 364 -7.59 13.21 17.32
CA ALA A 364 -8.48 13.41 18.46
C ALA A 364 -8.10 12.57 19.69
N PHE A 365 -7.53 11.38 19.47
CA PHE A 365 -7.07 10.46 20.51
C PHE A 365 -5.54 10.40 20.64
N ALA A 366 -4.83 11.44 20.18
CA ALA A 366 -3.36 11.47 20.22
C ALA A 366 -2.80 11.31 21.65
N GLY A 367 -3.52 11.81 22.65
CA GLY A 367 -3.19 11.63 24.06
C GLY A 367 -3.35 10.20 24.60
N SER A 368 -3.96 9.29 23.83
CA SER A 368 -4.14 7.86 24.19
C SER A 368 -3.01 6.97 23.68
N PHE A 369 -2.08 7.49 22.88
CA PHE A 369 -0.81 6.80 22.66
C PHE A 369 -0.06 6.71 24.00
N ASP A 370 0.81 5.71 24.13
CA ASP A 370 1.70 5.56 25.29
C ASP A 370 3.14 5.41 24.81
N PRO A 371 4.02 6.42 24.91
CA PRO A 371 3.74 7.72 25.51
C PRO A 371 2.75 8.53 24.66
N PRO A 372 2.00 9.46 25.28
CA PRO A 372 1.13 10.38 24.56
C PRO A 372 1.88 11.17 23.49
N VAL A 373 1.22 11.46 22.37
CA VAL A 373 1.73 12.38 21.35
C VAL A 373 0.81 13.57 21.18
N GLU A 374 1.38 14.70 20.79
CA GLU A 374 0.58 15.90 20.50
C GLU A 374 -0.23 15.70 19.21
N PRO A 375 -1.48 16.18 19.13
CA PRO A 375 -2.29 16.13 17.90
C PRO A 375 -1.56 16.64 16.64
N ALA A 376 -0.75 17.70 16.81
CA ALA A 376 0.06 18.25 15.71
C ALA A 376 1.07 17.25 15.14
N VAL A 377 1.63 16.35 15.96
CA VAL A 377 2.60 15.34 15.52
C VAL A 377 1.96 14.34 14.56
N VAL A 378 0.71 13.94 14.85
CA VAL A 378 -0.08 13.08 13.98
C VAL A 378 -0.26 13.76 12.62
N ARG A 379 -0.70 15.02 12.63
CA ARG A 379 -0.92 15.80 11.41
C ARG A 379 0.37 15.99 10.62
N ASP A 380 1.46 16.37 11.28
CA ASP A 380 2.75 16.59 10.64
C ASP A 380 3.26 15.32 9.98
N HIS A 381 3.18 14.16 10.65
CA HIS A 381 3.63 12.89 10.07
C HIS A 381 2.77 12.45 8.88
N LEU A 382 1.45 12.68 8.89
CA LEU A 382 0.60 12.44 7.72
C LEU A 382 1.07 13.21 6.48
N HIS A 383 1.64 14.40 6.67
CA HIS A 383 2.22 15.20 5.59
C HIS A 383 3.71 14.91 5.31
N ARG A 384 4.31 13.93 6.00
CA ARG A 384 5.71 13.51 5.78
C ARG A 384 5.84 12.17 5.07
N PHE A 385 4.87 11.27 5.24
CA PHE A 385 4.83 10.02 4.48
C PHE A 385 4.55 10.26 3.00
N TYR A 386 5.08 9.37 2.16
CA TYR A 386 4.63 9.18 0.80
C TYR A 386 3.60 8.04 0.75
N TYR A 387 2.74 8.07 -0.26
CA TYR A 387 1.62 7.14 -0.41
C TYR A 387 1.56 6.66 -1.84
N ASP A 388 1.72 5.36 -2.09
CA ASP A 388 1.47 4.82 -3.42
C ASP A 388 -0.02 4.52 -3.66
N THR A 389 -0.39 4.34 -4.92
CA THR A 389 -1.75 3.91 -5.32
C THR A 389 -1.80 2.44 -5.73
N ALA A 390 -0.93 1.59 -5.18
CA ALA A 390 -0.87 0.17 -5.50
C ALA A 390 -2.22 -0.52 -5.27
N GLY A 391 -2.72 -1.23 -6.29
CA GLY A 391 -4.06 -1.83 -6.31
C GLY A 391 -5.20 -0.83 -6.62
N PRO A 392 -6.46 -1.29 -6.69
CA PRO A 392 -7.60 -0.41 -6.93
C PRO A 392 -7.87 0.48 -5.71
N MET A 393 -7.32 1.70 -5.71
CA MET A 393 -7.44 2.68 -4.61
C MET A 393 -8.26 3.93 -5.00
N SER A 394 -8.92 3.91 -6.17
CA SER A 394 -9.81 4.99 -6.63
C SER A 394 -11.24 4.79 -6.10
N PRO A 395 -11.97 5.86 -5.73
CA PRO A 395 -11.56 7.26 -5.80
C PRO A 395 -10.57 7.67 -4.71
N ALA A 396 -9.50 8.37 -5.08
CA ALA A 396 -8.44 8.89 -4.23
C ALA A 396 -8.88 10.09 -3.37
N GLY A 397 -10.17 10.45 -3.38
CA GLY A 397 -10.72 11.60 -2.67
C GLY A 397 -10.40 11.62 -1.17
N THR A 398 -10.37 10.47 -0.49
CA THR A 398 -9.99 10.40 0.93
C THR A 398 -8.50 10.67 1.14
N LEU A 399 -7.65 10.20 0.22
CA LEU A 399 -6.21 10.44 0.27
C LEU A 399 -5.93 11.94 0.07
N LEU A 400 -6.49 12.53 -0.99
CA LEU A 400 -6.32 13.96 -1.32
C LEU A 400 -6.89 14.91 -0.25
N ALA A 401 -7.90 14.47 0.50
CA ALA A 401 -8.48 15.27 1.58
C ALA A 401 -7.60 15.33 2.84
N THR A 402 -6.63 14.41 2.99
CA THR A 402 -5.91 14.22 4.26
C THR A 402 -4.39 14.33 4.15
N VAL A 403 -3.82 14.14 2.96
CA VAL A 403 -2.35 14.17 2.75
C VAL A 403 -1.95 15.22 1.71
N ASP A 404 -0.66 15.54 1.66
CA ASP A 404 -0.12 16.43 0.64
C ASP A 404 -0.11 15.74 -0.75
N PRO A 405 -0.79 16.28 -1.78
CA PRO A 405 -0.82 15.66 -3.11
C PRO A 405 0.56 15.50 -3.78
N SER A 406 1.57 16.28 -3.37
CA SER A 406 2.96 16.13 -3.85
C SER A 406 3.67 14.87 -3.34
N ARG A 407 3.02 14.14 -2.42
CA ARG A 407 3.52 12.90 -1.82
C ARG A 407 2.75 11.65 -2.22
N ILE A 408 1.85 11.77 -3.19
CA ILE A 408 1.12 10.64 -3.75
C ILE A 408 1.88 10.13 -4.98
N LEU A 409 2.10 8.82 -5.06
CA LEU A 409 2.88 8.14 -6.09
C LEU A 409 2.01 7.10 -6.79
N PHE A 410 2.28 6.82 -8.06
CA PHE A 410 1.67 5.67 -8.73
C PHE A 410 2.37 4.36 -8.34
N GLY A 411 1.59 3.32 -8.07
CA GLY A 411 2.08 1.95 -7.88
C GLY A 411 1.11 0.95 -8.51
N SER A 412 1.60 -0.17 -9.04
CA SER A 412 0.75 -1.17 -9.70
C SER A 412 0.49 -2.43 -8.85
N ASP A 413 1.35 -2.72 -7.88
CA ASP A 413 1.37 -3.98 -7.10
C ASP A 413 1.60 -5.23 -7.96
N TRP A 414 2.12 -5.10 -9.18
CA TRP A 414 2.26 -6.25 -10.08
C TRP A 414 3.48 -7.10 -9.71
N PRO A 415 3.46 -8.44 -9.83
CA PRO A 415 2.34 -9.29 -10.27
C PRO A 415 1.44 -9.80 -9.14
N ALA A 416 1.52 -9.24 -7.92
CA ALA A 416 0.59 -9.61 -6.84
C ALA A 416 -0.85 -9.18 -7.18
N CYS A 417 -1.01 -7.98 -7.74
CA CYS A 417 -2.17 -7.57 -8.51
C CYS A 417 -2.06 -8.15 -9.94
N PRO A 418 -3.03 -8.98 -10.36
CA PRO A 418 -3.05 -9.55 -11.70
C PRO A 418 -3.04 -8.51 -12.82
N ALA A 419 -2.50 -8.88 -13.99
CA ALA A 419 -2.30 -7.93 -15.09
C ALA A 419 -3.60 -7.30 -15.62
N ASP A 420 -4.68 -8.06 -15.68
CA ASP A 420 -6.04 -7.59 -16.03
C ASP A 420 -6.57 -6.61 -14.98
N MET A 421 -6.37 -6.90 -13.69
CA MET A 421 -6.73 -5.97 -12.62
C MET A 421 -5.96 -4.64 -12.72
N VAL A 422 -4.67 -4.68 -13.09
CA VAL A 422 -3.89 -3.44 -13.31
C VAL A 422 -4.41 -2.68 -14.54
N THR A 423 -4.53 -3.35 -15.69
CA THR A 423 -4.78 -2.71 -16.99
C THR A 423 -6.24 -2.34 -17.25
N ASP A 424 -7.19 -3.15 -16.77
CA ASP A 424 -8.61 -2.99 -17.05
C ASP A 424 -9.37 -2.32 -15.89
N VAL A 425 -8.78 -2.29 -14.68
CA VAL A 425 -9.44 -1.73 -13.48
C VAL A 425 -8.63 -0.60 -12.85
N ALA A 426 -7.45 -0.88 -12.27
CA ALA A 426 -6.75 0.07 -11.42
C ALA A 426 -6.30 1.33 -12.19
N VAL A 427 -5.61 1.16 -13.33
CA VAL A 427 -5.15 2.27 -14.16
C VAL A 427 -6.34 3.08 -14.72
N PRO A 428 -7.37 2.48 -15.34
CA PRO A 428 -8.55 3.22 -15.79
C PRO A 428 -9.28 3.94 -14.67
N ALA A 429 -9.46 3.31 -13.50
CA ALA A 429 -10.15 3.91 -12.37
C ALA A 429 -9.39 5.12 -11.81
N LEU A 430 -8.06 5.07 -11.74
CA LEU A 430 -7.24 6.23 -11.41
C LEU A 430 -7.39 7.30 -12.49
N ALA A 431 -7.25 6.94 -13.77
CA ALA A 431 -7.35 7.85 -14.93
C ALA A 431 -8.70 8.59 -15.03
N SER A 432 -9.80 7.95 -14.63
CA SER A 432 -11.13 8.54 -14.62
C SER A 432 -11.53 9.22 -13.30
N ASP A 433 -10.66 9.18 -12.28
CA ASP A 433 -10.98 9.72 -10.96
C ASP A 433 -11.23 11.24 -11.04
N PRO A 434 -12.45 11.72 -10.72
CA PRO A 434 -12.78 13.15 -10.78
C PRO A 434 -12.06 13.99 -9.71
N ALA A 435 -11.50 13.36 -8.67
CA ALA A 435 -10.70 14.06 -7.67
C ALA A 435 -9.30 14.42 -8.19
N LEU A 436 -8.83 13.76 -9.25
CA LEU A 436 -7.54 14.02 -9.87
C LEU A 436 -7.68 14.94 -11.08
N THR A 437 -7.34 16.22 -10.89
CA THR A 437 -7.15 17.15 -12.02
C THR A 437 -6.03 16.64 -12.94
N PRO A 438 -5.98 17.07 -14.22
CA PRO A 438 -4.88 16.68 -15.12
C PRO A 438 -3.48 16.96 -14.54
N ALA A 439 -3.32 18.07 -13.83
CA ALA A 439 -2.07 18.41 -13.16
C ALA A 439 -1.74 17.45 -12.00
N LEU A 440 -2.72 17.10 -11.17
CA LEU A 440 -2.51 16.12 -10.10
C LEU A 440 -2.22 14.73 -10.65
N ARG A 441 -2.89 14.34 -11.75
CA ARG A 441 -2.67 13.06 -12.43
C ARG A 441 -1.22 12.96 -12.95
N ARG A 442 -0.72 13.98 -13.63
CA ARG A 442 0.71 14.08 -14.01
C ARG A 442 1.65 13.93 -12.80
N ALA A 443 1.34 14.64 -11.72
CA ALA A 443 2.17 14.62 -10.53
C ALA A 443 2.24 13.22 -9.90
N VAL A 444 1.09 12.56 -9.70
CA VAL A 444 0.97 11.20 -9.16
C VAL A 444 1.67 10.20 -10.07
N ASN A 445 1.41 10.27 -11.37
CA ASN A 445 1.92 9.30 -12.33
C ASN A 445 3.44 9.41 -12.52
N ARG A 446 4.06 10.56 -12.28
CA ARG A 446 5.46 10.76 -12.65
C ARG A 446 6.23 11.76 -11.80
N GLU A 447 5.76 13.01 -11.72
CA GLU A 447 6.60 14.11 -11.25
C GLU A 447 6.98 13.96 -9.76
N ASN A 448 6.07 13.41 -8.95
CA ASN A 448 6.33 13.15 -7.53
C ASN A 448 7.40 12.08 -7.34
N ALA A 449 7.37 11.00 -8.14
CA ALA A 449 8.38 9.96 -8.11
C ALA A 449 9.76 10.48 -8.54
N LEU A 450 9.83 11.34 -9.58
CA LEU A 450 11.08 11.97 -10.00
C LEU A 450 11.64 12.93 -8.95
N ARG A 451 10.78 13.63 -8.21
CA ARG A 451 11.22 14.50 -7.10
C ARG A 451 11.77 13.69 -5.93
N LEU A 452 11.13 12.56 -5.62
CA LEU A 452 11.53 11.66 -4.53
C LEU A 452 12.79 10.88 -4.86
N MET A 453 12.89 10.36 -6.09
CA MET A 453 14.01 9.56 -6.58
C MET A 453 14.56 10.17 -7.88
N PRO A 454 15.39 11.23 -7.80
CA PRO A 454 15.93 11.92 -8.99
C PRO A 454 16.74 11.02 -9.92
N ARG A 455 17.28 9.91 -9.41
CA ARG A 455 18.03 8.90 -10.18
C ARG A 455 17.16 8.13 -11.20
N LEU A 456 15.83 8.24 -11.13
CA LEU A 456 14.91 7.64 -12.09
C LEU A 456 14.91 8.34 -13.45
N VAL A 457 15.51 9.53 -13.56
CA VAL A 457 15.78 10.15 -14.87
C VAL A 457 16.95 9.38 -15.51
N PRO A 458 16.75 8.72 -16.67
CA PRO A 458 17.84 8.08 -17.38
C PRO A 458 18.95 9.09 -17.67
N ALA A 459 20.21 8.71 -17.44
CA ALA A 459 21.38 9.55 -17.66
C ALA A 459 21.62 9.89 -19.13
#